data_AF-A0A6N7L4Y4-F1
#
_entry.id   AF-A0A6N7L4Y4-F1
#
_cell.length_a   1.000
_cell.length_b   1.000
_cell.length_c   1.000
_cell.angle_alpha   90.00
_cell.angle_beta   90.00
_cell.angle_gamma   90.00
#
_symmetry.space_group_name_H-M   'P 1'
#
loop_
_entity.id
_entity.type
_entity.pdbx_description
1 polymer ?
#
loop_
_entity_poly.entity_id
_entity_poly.type
_entity_poly.pdbx_seq_one_letter_code
_entity_poly.pdbx_strand_id
1 'polypeptide(L)' 'MATRIFVFCNQKGGVGKTSLTAGFAGDLAGRGLRVLVIDLTPQGNITVWLVPA' A
#
# COMPACT_ATOMS: atom_id res chain seq x y z
N MET A 1 5.72 -5.15 -21.29
CA MET A 1 6.32 -4.61 -20.04
C MET A 1 5.94 -5.53 -18.90
N ALA A 2 6.86 -5.85 -17.98
CA ALA A 2 6.55 -6.64 -16.79
C ALA A 2 6.03 -5.75 -15.66
N THR A 3 5.12 -6.28 -14.84
CA THR A 3 4.64 -5.61 -13.63
C THR A 3 5.78 -5.50 -12.60
N ARG A 4 5.95 -4.32 -12.01
CA ARG A 4 6.91 -4.12 -10.91
C ARG A 4 6.22 -4.42 -9.58
N ILE A 5 6.90 -5.17 -8.70
CA ILE A 5 6.38 -5.58 -7.40
C ILE A 5 7.23 -4.92 -6.30
N PHE A 6 6.57 -4.25 -5.36
CA PHE A 6 7.20 -3.62 -4.19
C PHE A 6 6.63 -4.23 -2.92
N VAL A 7 7.47 -4.45 -1.90
CA VAL A 7 7.07 -5.03 -0.61
C VAL A 7 7.59 -4.16 0.53
N PHE A 8 6.68 -3.72 1.40
CA PHE A 8 7.00 -2.95 2.60
C PHE A 8 6.85 -3.84 3.84
N CYS A 9 7.95 -4.48 4.26
CA CYS A 9 7.96 -5.43 5.37
C CYS A 9 8.92 -5.01 6.49
N ASN A 10 8.52 -5.26 7.73
CA ASN A 10 9.30 -5.01 8.94
C ASN A 10 8.61 -5.71 10.12
N GLN A 11 9.39 -6.40 10.97
CA GLN A 11 8.87 -7.18 12.10
C GLN A 11 8.38 -6.31 13.28
N LYS A 12 8.69 -5.01 13.28
CA LYS A 12 8.25 -4.07 14.32
C LYS A 12 6.96 -3.36 13.93
N GLY A 13 5.99 -3.31 14.85
CA GLY A 13 4.77 -2.51 14.72
C GLY A 13 5.04 -1.00 14.76
N GLY A 14 4.19 -0.20 14.13
CA GLY A 14 4.27 1.27 14.22
C GLY A 14 5.42 1.95 13.47
N VAL A 15 6.21 1.23 12.67
CA VAL A 15 7.32 1.81 11.88
C VAL A 15 6.90 2.45 10.55
N GLY A 16 5.60 2.68 10.35
CA GLY A 16 5.09 3.38 9.18
C GLY A 16 4.89 2.55 7.89
N LYS A 17 4.99 1.21 7.93
CA LYS A 17 4.79 0.35 6.74
C LYS A 17 3.49 0.65 6.00
N THR A 18 2.36 0.62 6.72
CA THR A 18 1.01 0.86 6.19
C THR A 18 0.90 2.25 5.56
N SER A 19 1.34 3.28 6.29
CA SER A 19 1.30 4.68 5.84
C SER A 19 2.16 4.90 4.60
N LEU A 20 3.37 4.31 4.58
CA LEU A 20 4.28 4.40 3.44
C LEU A 20 3.71 3.65 2.21
N THR A 21 3.14 2.46 2.40
CA THR A 21 2.47 1.71 1.32
C THR A 21 1.32 2.52 0.72
N ALA A 22 0.45 3.11 1.55
CA ALA A 22 -0.69 3.90 1.08
C ALA A 22 -0.25 5.17 0.33
N GLY A 23 0.71 5.93 0.88
CA GLY A 23 1.25 7.12 0.24
C GLY A 23 1.97 6.82 -1.07
N PHE A 24 2.79 5.77 -1.10
CA PHE A 24 3.49 5.32 -2.30
C PHE A 24 2.52 4.87 -3.39
N ALA A 25 1.51 4.08 -3.04
CA ALA A 25 0.46 3.67 -3.98
C ALA A 25 -0.35 4.85 -4.52
N GLY A 26 -0.69 5.81 -3.65
CA GLY A 26 -1.40 7.03 -4.02
C GLY A 26 -0.61 7.90 -5.00
N ASP A 27 0.70 8.10 -4.77
CA ASP A 27 1.56 8.86 -5.69
C ASP A 27 1.70 8.16 -7.06
N LEU A 28 1.90 6.84 -7.08
CA LEU A 28 1.96 6.08 -8.34
C LEU A 28 0.64 6.17 -9.13
N ALA A 29 -0.50 6.04 -8.44
CA ALA A 29 -1.81 6.18 -9.07
C ALA A 29 -2.03 7.61 -9.57
N GLY A 30 -1.63 8.63 -8.81
CA GLY A 30 -1.69 10.05 -9.21
C GLY A 30 -0.85 10.37 -10.45
N ARG A 31 0.21 9.58 -10.71
CA ARG A 31 1.01 9.65 -11.94
C ARG A 31 0.41 8.87 -13.12
N GLY A 32 -0.82 8.35 -13.00
CA GLY A 32 -1.53 7.63 -14.04
C GLY A 32 -1.15 6.15 -14.17
N LEU A 33 -0.43 5.58 -13.19
CA LEU A 33 -0.09 4.16 -13.21
C LEU A 33 -1.25 3.31 -12.69
N ARG A 34 -1.41 2.11 -13.26
CA ARG A 34 -2.28 1.09 -12.70
C ARG A 34 -1.61 0.46 -11.49
N VAL A 35 -2.18 0.71 -10.30
CA VAL A 35 -1.64 0.24 -9.02
C VAL A 35 -2.60 -0.78 -8.39
N LEU A 36 -2.04 -1.88 -7.89
CA LEU A 36 -2.74 -2.85 -7.04
C LEU A 36 -2.07 -2.82 -5.67
N VAL A 37 -2.86 -2.62 -4.62
CA VAL A 37 -2.39 -2.71 -3.23
C VAL A 37 -2.92 -4.00 -2.62
N ILE A 38 -2.02 -4.76 -1.97
CA ILE A 38 -2.36 -5.99 -1.26
C ILE A 38 -2.09 -5.75 0.22
N ASP A 39 -3.14 -5.75 1.03
CA ASP A 39 -3.02 -5.67 2.49
C ASP A 39 -2.82 -7.08 3.06
N LEU A 40 -1.63 -7.31 3.64
CA LEU A 40 -1.26 -8.58 4.28
C LEU A 40 -1.44 -8.52 5.81
N THR A 41 -1.94 -7.41 6.35
CA THR A 41 -2.15 -7.26 7.78
C THR A 41 -3.53 -7.80 8.18
N PRO A 42 -3.63 -8.61 9.25
CA PRO A 42 -4.94 -9.09 9.74
C PRO A 42 -5.90 -7.96 10.09
N GLN A 43 -5.38 -6.78 10.43
CA GLN A 43 -6.15 -5.60 10.81
C GLN A 43 -6.79 -4.89 9.61
N GLY A 44 -6.34 -5.14 8.38
CA GLY A 44 -6.92 -4.52 7.18
C GLY A 44 -6.78 -3.00 7.14
N ASN A 45 -5.75 -2.44 7.79
CA ASN A 45 -5.60 -1.00 7.96
C ASN A 45 -5.60 -0.25 6.62
N ILE A 46 -4.97 -0.81 5.57
CA ILE A 46 -4.92 -0.16 4.26
C ILE A 46 -6.29 -0.24 3.56
N THR A 47 -6.96 -1.38 3.67
CA THR A 47 -8.29 -1.58 3.07
C THR A 47 -9.27 -0.52 3.55
N VAL A 48 -9.30 -0.25 4.87
CA VAL A 48 -10.17 0.78 5.45
C VAL A 48 -9.80 2.19 4.99
N TRP A 49 -8.51 2.46 4.76
CA TRP A 49 -8.04 3.82 4.42
C TRP A 49 -8.20 4.16 2.94
N LEU A 50 -8.07 3.18 2.05
CA LEU A 50 -8.07 3.40 0.59
C LEU A 50 -9.41 3.10 -0.09
N VAL A 51 -10.27 2.27 0.52
CA VAL A 51 -11.58 1.96 -0.06
C VAL A 51 -12.61 2.89 0.57
N PRO A 52 -13.20 3.85 -0.19
CA PRO A 52 -14.31 4.64 0.33
C PRO A 52 -15.49 3.71 0.66
N ALA A 53 -16.19 4.03 1.76
CA ALA A 53 -17.44 3.36 2.14
C ALA A 53 -18.55 3.59 1.09
#